data_AF-A0A367ZFS5-F1
#
_entry.id   AF-A0A367ZFS5-F1
#
_cell.length_a   1.000
_cell.length_b   1.000
_cell.length_c   1.000
_cell.angle_alpha   90.00
_cell.angle_beta   90.00
_cell.angle_gamma   90.00
#
_symmetry.space_group_name_H-M   'P 1'
#
loop_
_entity.id
_entity.type
_entity.pdbx_description
1 polymer ?
#
loop_
_entity_poly.entity_id
_entity_poly.type
_entity_poly.pdbx_seq_one_letter_code
_entity_poly.pdbx_strand_id
1 'polypeptide(L)' 'MIRIVRGPDGVEVDLSGKKPGRGAYLHDQKSCWENALKGSLAKALKVQLTAEEQEKLLAFARSLPQ' A
#
# COMPACT_ATOMS: atom_id res chain seq x y z
N MET A 1 8.18 4.56 -8.06
CA MET A 1 6.89 3.81 -7.93
C MET A 1 7.10 2.53 -7.14
N ILE A 2 6.20 2.21 -6.21
CA ILE A 2 6.23 1.06 -5.30
C ILE A 2 4.89 0.32 -5.41
N ARG A 3 4.94 -1.02 -5.54
CA ARG A 3 3.74 -1.85 -5.66
C ARG A 3 3.20 -2.23 -4.28
N ILE A 4 1.88 -2.18 -4.15
CA ILE A 4 1.13 -2.71 -3.01
C ILE A 4 0.21 -3.79 -3.58
N VAL A 5 0.18 -4.95 -2.95
CA VAL A 5 -0.60 -6.10 -3.41
C VAL A 5 -1.57 -6.52 -2.32
N ARG A 6 -2.78 -6.88 -2.73
CA ARG A 6 -3.72 -7.64 -1.92
C ARG A 6 -3.53 -9.12 -2.22
N GLY A 7 -2.91 -9.83 -1.29
CA GLY A 7 -2.72 -11.28 -1.30
C GLY A 7 -3.75 -12.01 -0.43
N PRO A 8 -3.60 -13.34 -0.26
CA PRO A 8 -4.44 -14.13 0.64
C PRO A 8 -4.30 -13.72 2.10
N ASP A 9 -3.13 -13.23 2.51
CA ASP A 9 -2.82 -12.85 3.90
C ASP A 9 -3.09 -11.37 4.21
N GLY A 10 -3.69 -10.64 3.26
CA GLY A 10 -4.00 -9.22 3.39
C GLY A 10 -3.22 -8.33 2.43
N VAL A 11 -3.14 -7.04 2.78
CA VAL A 11 -2.48 -6.00 1.98
C VAL A 11 -1.07 -5.74 2.47
N GLU A 12 -0.11 -5.76 1.55
CA GLU A 12 1.30 -5.57 1.85
C GLU A 12 2.08 -4.90 0.72
N VAL A 13 3.28 -4.41 1.06
CA VAL A 13 4.24 -3.86 0.09
C VAL A 13 4.89 -5.00 -0.68
N ASP A 14 4.90 -4.89 -2.01
CA ASP A 14 5.56 -5.85 -2.90
C ASP A 14 6.72 -5.19 -3.65
N LEU A 15 7.91 -5.23 -3.05
CA LEU A 15 9.13 -4.74 -3.68
C LEU A 15 9.60 -5.66 -4.83
N SER A 16 9.13 -6.91 -4.89
CA SER A 16 9.51 -7.85 -5.94
C SER A 16 8.74 -7.63 -7.24
N GLY A 17 7.53 -7.06 -7.14
CA GLY A 17 6.59 -6.94 -8.24
C GLY A 17 5.95 -8.26 -8.69
N LYS A 18 6.25 -9.38 -8.01
CA LYS A 18 5.91 -10.74 -8.43
C LYS A 18 4.84 -11.40 -7.57
N LYS A 19 4.44 -10.79 -6.45
CA LYS A 19 3.46 -11.40 -5.55
C LYS A 19 2.10 -11.54 -6.25
N PRO A 20 1.43 -12.71 -6.13
CA PRO A 20 0.14 -12.93 -6.77
C PRO A 20 -0.94 -12.07 -6.11
N GLY A 21 -1.91 -11.62 -6.91
CA GLY A 21 -3.04 -10.84 -6.42
C GLY A 21 -3.22 -9.50 -7.11
N ARG A 22 -4.23 -8.75 -6.65
CA ARG A 22 -4.56 -7.44 -7.22
C ARG A 22 -3.56 -6.41 -6.71
N GLY A 23 -2.89 -5.72 -7.63
CA GLY A 23 -1.89 -4.71 -7.31
C GLY A 23 -2.36 -3.28 -7.55
N ALA A 24 -1.78 -2.34 -6.81
CA ALA A 24 -1.83 -0.91 -7.05
C ALA A 24 -0.41 -0.33 -6.88
N TYR A 25 -0.16 0.86 -7.44
CA TYR A 25 1.15 1.51 -7.34
C TYR A 25 1.02 2.89 -6.70
N LEU A 26 1.98 3.24 -5.87
CA LEU A 26 2.16 4.56 -5.30
C LEU A 26 3.56 5.09 -5.64
N HIS A 27 3.74 6.41 -5.68
CA HIS A 27 5.08 6.98 -5.77
C HIS A 27 5.90 6.63 -4.53
N ASP A 28 7.21 6.64 -4.68
CA ASP A 28 8.22 6.52 -3.63
C ASP A 28 8.36 7.81 -2.81
N GLN A 29 7.22 8.44 -2.50
CA GLN A 29 7.10 9.67 -1.73
C GLN A 29 6.05 9.51 -0.64
N LYS A 30 6.41 9.89 0.58
CA LYS A 30 5.55 9.76 1.77
C LYS A 30 4.18 10.42 1.58
N SER A 31 4.14 11.61 0.97
CA SER A 31 2.91 12.36 0.70
C SER A 31 1.90 11.59 -0.16
N CYS A 32 2.37 10.76 -1.10
CA CYS A 32 1.50 9.93 -1.93
C CYS A 32 0.83 8.82 -1.12
N TRP A 33 1.53 8.26 -0.14
CA TRP A 33 1.02 7.20 0.72
C TRP A 33 -0.01 7.73 1.72
N GLU A 34 0.30 8.85 2.38
CA GLU A 34 -0.63 9.52 3.31
C GLU A 34 -1.96 9.87 2.63
N ASN A 35 -1.91 10.34 1.38
CA ASN A 35 -3.12 10.63 0.62
C ASN A 35 -3.85 9.36 0.16
N ALA A 36 -3.12 8.33 -0.27
CA ALA A 36 -3.74 7.12 -0.77
C ALA A 36 -4.43 6.30 0.32
N LEU A 37 -3.87 6.30 1.53
CA LEU A 37 -4.41 5.59 2.70
C LEU A 37 -5.71 6.22 3.24
N LYS A 38 -6.06 7.44 2.83
CA LYS A 38 -7.38 8.03 3.10
C LYS A 38 -8.53 7.33 2.35
N GLY A 39 -8.22 6.49 1.36
CA GLY A 39 -9.23 5.59 0.78
C GLY A 39 -9.02 5.19 -0.68
N SER A 40 -8.20 5.91 -1.46
CA SER A 40 -8.01 5.56 -2.87
C SER A 40 -7.27 4.23 -3.04
N LEU A 41 -6.36 3.88 -2.13
CA LEU A 41 -5.67 2.59 -2.13
C LEU A 41 -6.63 1.42 -1.88
N ALA A 42 -7.47 1.54 -0.85
CA ALA A 42 -8.51 0.56 -0.51
C ALA A 42 -9.46 0.32 -1.71
N LYS A 43 -9.89 1.40 -2.36
CA LYS A 43 -10.70 1.35 -3.59
C LYS A 43 -9.98 0.65 -4.74
N ALA A 44 -8.70 0.96 -4.98
CA ALA A 44 -7.90 0.38 -6.04
C ALA A 44 -7.72 -1.14 -5.87
N LEU A 45 -7.47 -1.58 -4.63
CA LEU A 45 -7.27 -2.99 -4.24
C LEU A 45 -8.58 -3.76 -4.00
N LYS A 46 -9.73 -3.07 -4.05
CA LYS A 46 -11.07 -3.61 -3.76
C LYS A 46 -11.14 -4.31 -2.40
N VAL A 47 -10.66 -3.64 -1.36
CA VAL A 47 -10.57 -4.19 0.01
C VAL A 47 -10.87 -3.10 1.03
N GLN A 48 -11.25 -3.49 2.24
CA GLN A 48 -11.21 -2.59 3.41
C GLN A 48 -9.88 -2.85 4.12
N LEU A 49 -9.09 -1.80 4.34
CA LEU A 49 -7.83 -1.92 5.07
C LEU A 49 -8.13 -1.96 6.57
N THR A 50 -7.65 -3.00 7.24
CA THR A 50 -7.63 -3.07 8.70
C THR A 50 -6.73 -1.99 9.31
N ALA A 51 -6.92 -1.67 10.59
CA ALA A 51 -6.07 -0.72 11.28
C ALA A 51 -4.59 -1.16 11.27
N GLU A 52 -4.33 -2.45 11.41
CA GLU A 52 -2.98 -3.03 11.39
C GLU A 52 -2.33 -2.89 10.01
N GLU A 53 -3.05 -3.17 8.92
CA GLU A 53 -2.53 -2.98 7.56
C GLU A 53 -2.24 -1.49 7.28
N GLN A 54 -3.13 -0.59 7.70
CA GLN A 54 -2.90 0.85 7.55
C GLN A 54 -1.65 1.28 8.31
N GLU A 55 -1.47 0.81 9.55
CA GLU A 55 -0.29 1.14 10.36
C GLU A 55 1.00 0.61 9.74
N LYS A 56 1.01 -0.63 9.22
CA LYS A 56 2.17 -1.21 8.51
C LYS A 56 2.53 -0.39 7.26
N LEU A 57 1.53 0.01 6.47
CA LEU A 57 1.75 0.82 5.27
C LEU A 57 2.22 2.25 5.62
N LEU A 58 1.70 2.84 6.71
CA LEU A 58 2.20 4.13 7.23
C LEU A 58 3.63 4.03 7.75
N ALA A 59 3.97 2.95 8.45
CA ALA A 59 5.32 2.71 8.94
C ALA A 59 6.32 2.63 7.78
N PHE A 60 5.96 1.93 6.70
CA PHE A 60 6.76 1.94 5.47
C PHE A 60 6.83 3.33 4.83
N ALA A 61 5.72 4.07 4.77
CA ALA A 61 5.72 5.43 4.20
C ALA A 61 6.65 6.39 4.95
N ARG A 62 6.86 6.20 6.27
CA ARG A 62 7.78 7.03 7.07
C ARG A 62 9.26 6.86 6.70
N SER A 63 9.64 5.77 6.03
CA SER A 63 11.01 5.60 5.52
C SER A 63 11.23 6.22 4.14
N LEU A 64 10.19 6.78 3.52
CA LEU A 64 10.28 7.39 2.19
C LEU A 64 10.64 8.88 2.28
N PRO A 65 11.29 9.44 1.23
CA PRO A 65 11.44 10.88 1.10
C PRO A 65 10.07 11.56 0.96
N GLN A 66 10.06 12.89 1.10
CA GLN A 66 8.82 13.65 1.27
C GLN A 66 7.99 13.81 -0.01
#